data_AF-Q27049-F1
#
_entry.id   AF-Q27049-F1
#
_cell.length_a   1.000
_cell.length_b   1.000
_cell.length_c   1.000
_cell.angle_alpha   90.00
_cell.angle_beta   90.00
_cell.angle_gamma   90.00
#
_symmetry.space_group_name_H-M   'P 1'
#
loop_
_entity.id
_entity.type
_entity.pdbx_description
1 polymer ?
#
loop_
_entity_poly.entity_id
_entity_poly.type
_entity_poly.pdbx_seq_one_letter_code
_entity_poly.pdbx_strand_id
1 'polypeptide(L)'
;MKTIIAVTIFGILTCAYAAEGDDCSIEKAMGDFKPEEFFNGTWYLAHGPGVTSPAVCQKFTTSGSKGFTQIVEIGYNKFESNVKFQCNQVDNKNGEQYSFKCKSSDNTEFEADFTFISVSYDNFALVCRSITFTSQPKEDDYLVLERTKSDTDPDAKEIC
;
A
#
# COMPACT_ATOMS: atom_id res chain seq x y z
N MET A 1 -70.80 -5.11 4.92
CA MET A 1 -70.10 -4.44 3.80
C MET A 1 -69.09 -3.48 4.45
N LYS A 2 -67.77 -3.58 4.38
CA LYS A 2 -66.83 -4.19 3.41
C LYS A 2 -65.68 -4.86 4.21
N THR A 3 -65.31 -6.09 3.86
CA THR A 3 -64.15 -6.81 4.39
C THR A 3 -62.92 -6.41 3.57
N ILE A 4 -61.91 -5.80 4.18
CA ILE A 4 -60.63 -5.49 3.51
C ILE A 4 -59.63 -6.56 3.94
N ILE A 5 -59.23 -7.40 2.98
CA ILE A 5 -58.21 -8.43 3.12
C ILE A 5 -56.85 -7.75 2.92
N ALA A 6 -56.03 -7.68 3.96
CA ALA A 6 -54.65 -7.24 3.88
C ALA A 6 -53.77 -8.43 3.46
N VAL A 7 -53.27 -8.40 2.24
CA VAL A 7 -52.31 -9.38 1.71
C VAL A 7 -50.90 -8.89 2.06
N THR A 8 -50.25 -9.55 3.00
CA THR A 8 -48.85 -9.33 3.38
C THR A 8 -47.95 -10.02 2.36
N ILE A 9 -47.23 -9.25 1.55
CA ILE A 9 -46.18 -9.75 0.67
C ILE A 9 -44.89 -9.85 1.49
N PHE A 10 -44.40 -11.07 1.70
CA PHE A 10 -43.07 -11.34 2.23
C PHE A 10 -42.04 -10.97 1.15
N GLY A 11 -41.39 -9.82 1.33
CA GLY A 11 -40.23 -9.40 0.54
C GLY A 11 -39.03 -10.27 0.88
N ILE A 12 -38.49 -10.93 -0.14
CA ILE A 12 -37.30 -11.77 -0.07
C ILE A 12 -36.10 -10.83 0.15
N LEU A 13 -35.49 -10.89 1.34
CA LEU A 13 -34.28 -10.13 1.63
C LEU A 13 -33.10 -10.82 0.93
N THR A 14 -32.80 -10.40 -0.30
CA THR A 14 -31.54 -10.73 -0.98
C THR A 14 -30.40 -10.01 -0.26
N CYS A 15 -29.66 -10.71 0.59
CA CYS A 15 -28.38 -10.22 1.11
C CYS A 15 -27.41 -10.13 -0.08
N ALA A 16 -27.14 -8.91 -0.54
CA ALA A 16 -25.99 -8.64 -1.38
C ALA A 16 -24.74 -8.74 -0.49
N TYR A 17 -24.00 -9.83 -0.62
CA TYR A 17 -22.62 -9.90 -0.15
C TYR A 17 -21.83 -8.95 -1.04
N ALA A 18 -21.44 -7.78 -0.50
CA ALA A 18 -20.42 -6.96 -1.12
C ALA A 18 -19.15 -7.81 -1.18
N ALA A 19 -18.46 -7.82 -2.33
CA ALA A 19 -17.13 -8.40 -2.40
C ALA A 19 -16.27 -7.69 -1.35
N GLU A 20 -15.89 -8.41 -0.28
CA GLU A 20 -14.98 -7.90 0.74
C GLU A 20 -13.65 -7.63 0.03
N GLY A 21 -13.34 -6.35 -0.18
CA GLY A 21 -11.98 -5.93 -0.53
C GLY A 21 -11.07 -6.18 0.67
N ASP A 22 -9.76 -6.22 0.41
CA ASP A 22 -8.78 -6.35 1.48
C ASP A 22 -8.95 -5.22 2.51
N ASP A 23 -8.65 -5.51 3.78
CA ASP A 23 -8.72 -4.53 4.86
C ASP A 23 -7.47 -4.63 5.73
N CYS A 24 -6.53 -3.70 5.54
CA CYS A 24 -5.29 -3.69 6.30
C CYS A 24 -5.48 -3.27 7.76
N SER A 25 -6.67 -2.77 8.15
CA SER A 25 -6.94 -2.32 9.51
C SER A 25 -7.25 -3.45 10.50
N ILE A 26 -7.65 -4.62 9.98
CA ILE A 26 -7.86 -5.84 10.78
C ILE A 26 -6.64 -6.77 10.76
N GLU A 27 -5.64 -6.46 9.93
CA GLU A 27 -4.42 -7.24 9.81
C GLU A 27 -3.52 -7.12 11.02
N LYS A 28 -2.82 -8.21 11.33
CA LYS A 28 -1.91 -8.28 12.46
C LYS A 28 -0.46 -8.22 12.01
N ALA A 29 0.29 -7.25 12.51
CA ALA A 29 1.71 -7.14 12.20
C ALA A 29 2.52 -8.32 12.79
N MET A 30 3.59 -8.71 12.09
CA MET A 30 4.57 -9.66 12.62
C MET A 30 5.22 -9.09 13.89
N GLY A 31 5.32 -9.92 14.94
CA GLY A 31 5.75 -9.46 16.26
C GLY A 31 7.24 -9.14 16.38
N ASP A 32 8.07 -9.66 15.48
CA ASP A 32 9.54 -9.54 15.46
C ASP A 32 10.04 -8.63 14.32
N PHE A 33 9.18 -7.72 13.85
CA PHE A 33 9.57 -6.73 12.85
C PHE A 33 10.65 -5.78 13.37
N LYS A 34 11.71 -5.61 12.58
CA LYS A 34 12.83 -4.72 12.87
C LYS A 34 12.86 -3.57 11.87
N PRO A 35 12.34 -2.38 12.22
CA PRO A 35 12.20 -1.27 11.28
C PRO A 35 13.53 -0.83 10.68
N GLU A 36 14.62 -0.82 11.44
CA GLU A 36 15.93 -0.40 10.93
C GLU A 36 16.51 -1.33 9.85
N GLU A 37 16.17 -2.62 9.89
CA GLU A 37 16.62 -3.59 8.88
C GLU A 37 15.79 -3.49 7.58
N PHE A 38 14.48 -3.25 7.71
CA PHE A 38 13.59 -3.04 6.56
C PHE A 38 13.79 -1.66 5.92
N PHE A 39 13.78 -0.60 6.74
CA PHE A 39 13.93 0.79 6.32
C PHE A 39 15.41 1.18 6.08
N ASN A 40 16.09 0.34 5.29
CA ASN A 40 17.43 0.55 4.79
C ASN A 40 17.58 -0.01 3.37
N GLY A 41 18.25 0.72 2.48
CA GLY A 41 18.55 0.28 1.11
C GLY A 41 17.36 0.39 0.14
N THR A 42 17.31 -0.50 -0.84
CA THR A 42 16.31 -0.46 -1.93
C THR A 42 15.41 -1.69 -1.86
N TRP A 43 14.15 -1.49 -2.21
CA TRP A 43 13.13 -2.50 -2.46
C TRP A 43 12.48 -2.24 -3.83
N TYR A 44 12.07 -3.31 -4.51
CA TYR A 44 11.32 -3.28 -5.76
C TYR A 44 9.91 -3.83 -5.52
N LEU A 45 8.91 -3.20 -6.11
CA LEU A 45 7.51 -3.57 -6.01
C LEU A 45 6.89 -3.53 -7.40
N ALA A 46 6.46 -4.69 -7.92
CA ALA A 46 5.76 -4.79 -9.20
C ALA A 46 4.32 -5.25 -8.99
N HIS A 47 3.36 -4.54 -9.57
CA HIS A 47 1.92 -4.88 -9.51
C HIS A 47 1.51 -6.02 -10.44
N GLY A 48 2.44 -6.57 -11.20
CA GLY A 48 2.18 -7.75 -12.03
C GLY A 48 3.39 -8.16 -12.88
N PRO A 49 3.43 -9.42 -13.35
CA PRO A 49 4.50 -9.89 -14.22
C PRO A 49 4.55 -9.12 -15.54
N GLY A 50 5.75 -8.70 -15.94
CA GLY A 50 5.99 -8.03 -17.22
C GLY A 50 5.52 -6.57 -17.29
N VAL A 51 4.95 -6.02 -16.21
CA VAL A 51 4.59 -4.61 -16.13
C VAL A 51 5.85 -3.79 -15.84
N THR A 52 6.15 -2.82 -16.70
CA THR A 52 7.37 -1.98 -16.58
C THR A 52 7.06 -0.47 -16.48
N SER A 53 5.78 -0.10 -16.57
CA SER A 53 5.33 1.29 -16.55
C SER A 53 3.92 1.39 -15.92
N PRO A 54 3.60 2.46 -15.20
CA PRO A 54 4.51 3.53 -14.78
C PRO A 54 5.54 3.01 -13.78
N ALA A 55 6.70 3.63 -13.72
CA ALA A 55 7.68 3.39 -12.68
C ALA A 55 7.90 4.69 -11.90
N VAL A 56 7.96 4.59 -10.57
CA VAL A 56 8.21 5.72 -9.68
C VAL A 56 9.23 5.34 -8.61
N CYS A 57 9.90 6.35 -8.06
CA CYS A 57 10.76 6.18 -6.89
C CYS A 57 10.15 6.87 -5.67
N GLN A 58 10.04 6.12 -4.59
CA GLN A 58 9.57 6.64 -3.30
C GLN A 58 10.72 6.55 -2.28
N LYS A 59 11.12 7.68 -1.72
CA LYS A 59 12.15 7.76 -0.68
C LYS A 59 11.49 7.86 0.69
N PHE A 60 11.59 6.80 1.48
CA PHE A 60 11.03 6.70 2.83
C PHE A 60 12.07 7.08 3.88
N THR A 61 11.66 7.93 4.82
CA THR A 61 12.46 8.33 5.99
C THR A 61 11.68 8.04 7.26
N THR A 62 12.28 7.26 8.16
CA THR A 62 11.75 6.93 9.49
C THR A 62 12.52 7.69 10.57
N SER A 63 11.84 8.06 11.66
CA SER A 63 12.46 8.80 12.77
C SER A 63 13.54 8.01 13.52
N GLY A 64 13.61 6.68 13.34
CA GLY A 64 14.54 5.80 14.05
C GLY A 64 15.78 5.38 13.26
N SER A 65 15.78 5.48 11.92
CA SER A 65 16.90 5.01 11.11
C SER A 65 17.82 6.16 10.70
N LYS A 66 19.13 5.90 10.63
CA LYS A 66 20.12 6.86 10.11
C LYS A 66 20.07 7.00 8.57
N GLY A 67 19.28 6.15 7.91
CA GLY A 67 19.25 6.01 6.46
C GLY A 67 17.91 6.41 5.86
N PHE A 68 17.80 6.17 4.56
CA PHE A 68 16.53 6.23 3.84
C PHE A 68 16.34 4.92 3.10
N THR A 69 15.09 4.62 2.78
CA THR A 69 14.73 3.48 1.93
C THR A 69 14.20 3.98 0.61
N GLN A 70 14.59 3.32 -0.48
CA GLN A 70 14.01 3.53 -1.79
C GLN A 70 13.06 2.39 -2.08
N ILE A 71 11.82 2.71 -2.44
CA ILE A 71 10.89 1.74 -3.04
C ILE A 71 10.69 2.15 -4.49
N VAL A 72 11.14 1.29 -5.41
CA VAL A 72 10.85 1.42 -6.84
C VAL A 72 9.54 0.69 -7.10
N GLU A 73 8.46 1.43 -7.34
CA GLU A 73 7.13 0.87 -7.57
C GLU A 73 6.76 0.94 -9.04
N ILE A 74 6.32 -0.19 -9.58
CA ILE A 74 6.15 -0.44 -11.00
C ILE A 74 4.75 -0.97 -11.27
N GLY A 75 4.06 -0.34 -12.21
CA GLY A 75 2.75 -0.77 -12.68
C GLY A 75 1.56 -0.20 -11.93
N TYR A 76 1.76 0.66 -10.91
CA TYR A 76 0.64 1.28 -10.20
C TYR A 76 0.04 2.42 -11.02
N ASN A 77 -1.12 2.17 -11.63
CA ASN A 77 -1.75 3.05 -12.62
C ASN A 77 -2.18 4.43 -12.10
N LYS A 78 -2.19 4.67 -10.78
CA LYS A 78 -2.47 5.99 -10.19
C LYS A 78 -1.26 6.90 -10.13
N PHE A 79 -0.07 6.38 -10.42
CA PHE A 79 1.15 7.18 -10.50
C PHE A 79 1.49 7.55 -11.94
N GLU A 80 2.08 8.72 -12.09
CA GLU A 80 2.71 9.12 -13.35
C GLU A 80 4.16 8.63 -13.40
N SER A 81 4.62 8.20 -14.58
CA SER A 81 5.99 7.72 -14.76
C SER A 81 7.04 8.79 -14.44
N ASN A 82 8.17 8.38 -13.86
CA ASN A 82 9.30 9.24 -13.49
C ASN A 82 9.03 10.27 -12.40
N VAL A 83 7.93 10.11 -11.65
CA VAL A 83 7.68 10.92 -10.44
C VAL A 83 8.51 10.38 -9.27
N LYS A 84 9.08 11.31 -8.50
CA LYS A 84 9.82 11.01 -7.27
C LYS A 84 9.01 11.50 -6.07
N PHE A 85 8.76 10.61 -5.11
CA PHE A 85 8.08 10.92 -3.85
C PHE A 85 9.07 10.96 -2.69
N GLN A 86 8.86 11.92 -1.79
CA GLN A 86 9.47 11.99 -0.47
C GLN A 86 8.41 11.60 0.55
N CYS A 87 8.64 10.51 1.27
CA CYS A 87 7.73 9.93 2.24
C CYS A 87 8.33 10.03 3.63
N ASN A 88 7.75 10.88 4.47
CA ASN A 88 8.20 11.06 5.85
C ASN A 88 7.25 10.33 6.79
N GLN A 89 7.83 9.58 7.73
CA GLN A 89 7.06 8.93 8.77
C GLN A 89 6.29 9.98 9.59
N VAL A 90 5.04 9.66 9.90
CA VAL A 90 4.19 10.39 10.83
C VAL A 90 3.84 9.47 12.01
N ASP A 91 3.25 10.03 13.05
CA ASP A 91 2.73 9.23 14.15
C ASP A 91 1.78 8.15 13.61
N ASN A 92 2.04 6.91 13.97
CA ASN A 92 1.31 5.75 13.46
C ASN A 92 -0.18 5.85 13.83
N LYS A 93 -1.07 5.56 12.86
CA LYS A 93 -2.53 5.60 13.09
C LYS A 93 -3.01 4.54 14.08
N ASN A 94 -2.33 3.40 14.12
CA ASN A 94 -2.50 2.35 15.10
C ASN A 94 -1.13 1.79 15.52
N GLY A 95 -1.08 1.04 16.63
CA GLY A 95 0.19 0.54 17.17
C GLY A 95 0.90 -0.51 16.31
N GLU A 96 0.26 -1.00 15.25
CA GLU A 96 0.76 -2.10 14.41
C GLU A 96 1.17 -1.65 12.99
N GLN A 97 0.89 -0.41 12.61
CA GLN A 97 1.20 0.13 11.29
C GLN A 97 2.33 1.16 11.34
N TYR A 98 3.03 1.30 10.22
CA TYR A 98 3.93 2.43 9.99
C TYR A 98 3.27 3.39 8.99
N SER A 99 3.00 4.61 9.45
CA SER A 99 2.29 5.62 8.67
C SER A 99 3.24 6.63 8.04
N PHE A 100 3.02 6.96 6.77
CA PHE A 100 3.84 7.90 6.02
C PHE A 100 2.98 8.93 5.28
N LYS A 101 3.49 10.15 5.22
CA LYS A 101 3.00 11.19 4.29
C LYS A 101 3.97 11.33 3.15
N CYS A 102 3.47 11.08 1.94
CA CYS A 102 4.24 11.13 0.71
C CYS A 102 3.86 12.37 -0.11
N LYS A 103 4.88 13.04 -0.63
CA LYS A 103 4.73 14.20 -1.52
C LYS A 103 5.72 14.12 -2.67
N SER A 104 5.26 14.44 -3.87
CA SER A 104 6.09 14.51 -5.08
C SER A 104 6.26 15.93 -5.61
N SER A 105 7.14 16.06 -6.61
CA SER A 105 7.46 17.32 -7.28
C SER A 105 6.31 17.93 -8.10
N ASP A 106 5.37 17.11 -8.56
CA ASP A 106 4.14 17.52 -9.24
C ASP A 106 3.02 17.96 -8.26
N ASN A 107 3.30 17.92 -6.96
CA ASN A 107 2.35 18.16 -5.86
C ASN A 107 1.28 17.07 -5.66
N THR A 108 1.51 15.86 -6.17
CA THR A 108 0.73 14.70 -5.75
C THR A 108 1.05 14.38 -4.28
N GLU A 109 0.00 14.23 -3.47
CA GLU A 109 0.10 13.93 -2.04
C GLU A 109 -0.78 12.72 -1.69
N PHE A 110 -0.25 11.82 -0.88
CA PHE A 110 -0.98 10.67 -0.35
C PHE A 110 -0.43 10.23 1.00
N GLU A 111 -1.26 9.53 1.75
CA GLU A 111 -0.85 8.78 2.95
C GLU A 111 -0.68 7.31 2.59
N ALA A 112 0.36 6.67 3.13
CA ALA A 112 0.59 5.24 3.03
C ALA A 112 0.78 4.64 4.43
N ASP A 113 -0.04 3.67 4.78
CA ASP A 113 0.07 2.91 6.02
C ASP A 113 0.48 1.47 5.68
N PHE A 114 1.54 0.97 6.31
CA PHE A 114 2.05 -0.40 6.10
C PHE A 114 1.83 -1.26 7.33
N THR A 115 1.16 -2.39 7.15
CA THR A 115 1.15 -3.52 8.09
C THR A 115 2.10 -4.59 7.58
N PHE A 116 3.16 -4.91 8.35
CA PHE A 116 4.17 -5.89 7.94
C PHE A 116 3.72 -7.30 8.32
N ILE A 117 3.42 -8.15 7.34
CA ILE A 117 2.87 -9.50 7.57
C ILE A 117 4.00 -10.54 7.68
N SER A 118 4.98 -10.47 6.78
CA SER A 118 6.15 -11.36 6.79
C SER A 118 7.33 -10.69 6.09
N VAL A 119 8.52 -10.75 6.69
CA VAL A 119 9.71 -10.09 6.15
C VAL A 119 10.93 -11.00 6.26
N SER A 120 11.60 -11.22 5.14
CA SER A 120 12.99 -11.67 5.05
C SER A 120 13.81 -10.48 4.58
N TYR A 121 14.52 -9.81 5.50
CA TYR A 121 15.11 -8.48 5.26
C TYR A 121 16.10 -8.39 4.09
N ASP A 122 16.60 -9.53 3.60
CA ASP A 122 17.54 -9.71 2.50
C ASP A 122 16.91 -10.29 1.22
N ASN A 123 15.62 -10.64 1.23
CA ASN A 123 14.96 -11.32 0.12
C ASN A 123 13.63 -10.65 -0.28
N PHE A 124 12.58 -10.78 0.55
CA PHE A 124 11.25 -10.26 0.25
C PHE A 124 10.52 -9.73 1.50
N ALA A 125 9.47 -8.94 1.30
CA ALA A 125 8.53 -8.54 2.33
C ALA A 125 7.10 -8.61 1.80
N LEU A 126 6.23 -9.34 2.52
CA LEU A 126 4.78 -9.27 2.34
C LEU A 126 4.22 -8.21 3.30
N VAL A 127 3.54 -7.22 2.72
CA VAL A 127 2.93 -6.12 3.47
C VAL A 127 1.47 -5.98 3.06
N CYS A 128 0.61 -5.56 3.98
CA CYS A 128 -0.67 -4.95 3.63
C CYS A 128 -0.46 -3.44 3.60
N ARG A 129 -0.76 -2.80 2.48
CA ARG A 129 -0.64 -1.35 2.32
C ARG A 129 -2.01 -0.72 2.17
N SER A 130 -2.29 0.26 3.01
CA SER A 130 -3.36 1.22 2.81
C SER A 130 -2.81 2.48 2.14
N ILE A 131 -3.37 2.89 1.01
CA ILE A 131 -3.03 4.15 0.33
C ILE A 131 -4.25 5.07 0.26
N THR A 132 -4.07 6.34 0.62
CA THR A 132 -5.13 7.36 0.60
C THR A 132 -4.64 8.63 -0.07
N PHE A 133 -5.10 8.89 -1.29
CA PHE A 133 -4.88 10.17 -1.98
C PHE A 133 -5.89 11.21 -1.50
N THR A 134 -5.54 12.51 -1.58
CA THR A 134 -6.37 13.64 -1.08
C THR A 134 -7.81 13.68 -1.61
N SER A 135 -8.11 13.00 -2.72
CA SER A 135 -9.44 13.05 -3.37
C SER A 135 -9.95 11.68 -3.83
N GLN A 136 -9.44 10.60 -3.26
CA GLN A 136 -9.83 9.23 -3.60
C GLN A 136 -10.17 8.43 -2.34
N PRO A 137 -11.03 7.40 -2.44
CA PRO A 137 -11.21 6.48 -1.33
C PRO A 137 -9.89 5.79 -0.97
N LYS A 138 -9.79 5.38 0.30
CA LYS A 138 -8.73 4.50 0.78
C LYS A 138 -8.75 3.20 -0.03
N GLU A 139 -7.58 2.75 -0.44
CA GLU A 139 -7.37 1.46 -1.10
C GLU A 139 -6.40 0.63 -0.27
N ASP A 140 -6.79 -0.61 -0.01
CA ASP A 140 -6.02 -1.58 0.75
C ASP A 140 -5.64 -2.72 -0.20
N ASP A 141 -4.39 -3.18 -0.13
CA ASP A 141 -3.87 -4.26 -0.99
C ASP A 141 -2.68 -4.97 -0.31
N TYR A 142 -2.53 -6.27 -0.59
CA TYR A 142 -1.35 -7.03 -0.18
C TYR A 142 -0.27 -6.99 -1.26
N LEU A 143 0.91 -6.54 -0.88
CA LEU A 143 2.00 -6.28 -1.79
C LEU A 143 3.23 -7.09 -1.39
N VAL A 144 3.96 -7.56 -2.39
CA VAL A 144 5.27 -8.20 -2.21
C VAL A 144 6.34 -7.24 -2.67
N LEU A 145 7.25 -6.89 -1.77
CA LEU A 145 8.47 -6.18 -2.07
C LEU A 145 9.64 -7.14 -2.18
N GLU A 146 10.55 -6.91 -3.11
CA GLU A 146 11.73 -7.73 -3.35
C GLU A 146 13.01 -6.91 -3.19
N ARG A 147 14.04 -7.51 -2.60
CA ARG A 147 15.39 -6.90 -2.55
C ARG A 147 16.11 -6.97 -3.89
N THR A 148 15.82 -8.02 -4.65
CA THR A 148 16.42 -8.25 -5.96
C THR A 148 15.57 -7.56 -7.01
N LYS A 149 16.22 -6.86 -7.92
CA LYS A 149 15.59 -6.24 -9.07
C LYS A 149 15.28 -7.31 -10.13
N SER A 150 14.08 -7.31 -10.72
CA SER A 150 13.84 -8.10 -11.93
C SER A 150 14.59 -7.49 -13.13
N ASP A 151 14.98 -8.30 -14.11
CA ASP A 151 15.74 -7.82 -15.28
C ASP A 151 15.05 -6.68 -16.04
N THR A 152 13.72 -6.66 -16.01
CA THR A 152 12.88 -5.65 -16.68
C THR A 152 12.66 -4.38 -15.88
N ASP A 153 13.01 -4.37 -14.60
CA ASP A 153 12.75 -3.24 -13.72
C ASP A 153 13.83 -2.16 -13.91
N PRO A 154 13.47 -0.86 -13.86
CA PRO A 154 14.44 0.21 -13.92
C PRO A 154 15.41 0.14 -12.73
N ASP A 155 16.68 0.44 -12.93
CA ASP A 155 17.63 0.52 -11.81
C ASP A 155 17.24 1.68 -10.89
N ALA A 156 17.19 1.42 -9.58
CA ALA A 156 16.97 2.46 -8.59
C ALA A 156 17.94 3.65 -8.76
N LYS A 157 19.17 3.44 -9.24
CA LYS A 157 20.11 4.55 -9.52
C LYS A 157 19.69 5.46 -10.66
N GLU A 158 18.85 4.99 -11.57
CA GLU A 158 18.35 5.76 -12.72
C GLU A 158 17.06 6.52 -12.36
N ILE A 159 16.16 5.86 -11.62
CA ILE A 159 14.84 6.41 -11.30
C ILE A 159 14.79 7.16 -9.97
N CYS A 160 15.72 6.90 -9.05
CA CYS A 160 15.82 7.59 -7.75
C CYS A 160 16.57 8.94 -7.68
#